data_AF-A0A2E4Y8S9-F1
#
_entry.id   AF-A0A2E4Y8S9-F1
#
_cell.length_a   1.000
_cell.length_b   1.000
_cell.length_c   1.000
_cell.angle_alpha   90.00
_cell.angle_beta   90.00
_cell.angle_gamma   90.00
#
_symmetry.space_group_name_H-M   'P 1'
#
loop_
_entity.id
_entity.type
_entity.pdbx_description
1 polymer ?
#
loop_
_entity_poly.entity_id
_entity_poly.type
_entity_poly.pdbx_seq_one_letter_code
_entity_poly.pdbx_strand_id
1 'polypeptide(L)'
;MAKPFQTVDCKNPDCGIPVDPSELTCPKCDTDLHNALSEQYYEIDVAHGGQSREEAKEEIEEGLNTALLYRFKGLKVIHGYGSSRSKRGVIAREASYFMKTIAAVKGYGFTQDGLNRGAHIIDFEQ
;
A
#
# COMPACT_ATOMS: atom_id res chain seq x y z
N MET A 1 16.63 7.76 1.33
CA MET A 1 16.42 7.57 2.78
C MET A 1 15.33 6.52 2.91
N ALA A 2 15.59 5.38 3.56
CA ALA A 2 14.55 4.37 3.77
C ALA A 2 13.43 4.99 4.60
N LYS A 3 12.17 4.88 4.16
CA LYS A 3 11.02 5.23 5.02
C LYS A 3 11.15 4.39 6.30
N PRO A 4 11.02 4.98 7.50
CA PRO A 4 11.09 4.20 8.73
C PRO A 4 10.00 3.12 8.66
N PHE A 5 10.40 1.86 8.87
CA PHE A 5 9.47 0.75 8.95
C PHE A 5 8.46 1.05 10.08
N GLN A 6 7.17 1.05 9.75
CA GLN A 6 6.13 1.20 10.77
C GLN A 6 6.14 -0.06 11.64
N THR A 7 6.57 0.06 12.89
CA THR A 7 6.40 -1.00 13.89
C THR A 7 4.97 -1.02 14.37
N VAL A 8 4.44 -2.21 14.70
CA VAL A 8 3.15 -2.35 15.37
C VAL A 8 3.35 -2.76 16.82
N ASP A 9 2.48 -2.32 17.71
CA ASP A 9 2.57 -2.72 19.11
C ASP A 9 1.97 -4.12 19.29
N CYS A 10 2.64 -4.94 20.09
CA CYS A 10 2.09 -6.24 20.49
C CYS A 10 0.71 -6.06 21.17
N LYS A 11 -0.32 -6.75 20.68
CA LYS A 11 -1.69 -6.66 21.21
C LYS A 11 -1.87 -7.24 22.62
N ASN A 12 -0.86 -7.92 23.16
CA ASN A 12 -0.89 -8.40 24.54
C ASN A 12 -0.68 -7.22 25.51
N PRO A 13 -1.66 -6.90 26.38
CA PRO A 13 -1.60 -5.75 27.28
C PRO A 13 -0.44 -5.82 28.28
N ASP A 14 0.07 -7.01 28.58
CA ASP A 14 1.22 -7.20 29.49
C ASP A 14 2.58 -7.18 28.76
N CYS A 15 2.57 -7.13 27.42
CA CYS A 15 3.78 -7.14 26.60
C CYS A 15 4.11 -5.77 26.02
N GLY A 16 3.21 -5.24 25.19
CA GLY A 16 3.28 -3.89 24.60
C GLY A 16 4.57 -3.52 23.86
N ILE A 17 5.42 -4.49 23.47
CA ILE A 17 6.65 -4.16 22.75
C ILE A 17 6.35 -3.81 21.29
N PRO A 18 7.14 -2.92 20.66
CA PRO A 18 7.10 -2.76 19.22
C PRO A 18 7.62 -4.04 18.55
N VAL A 19 6.92 -4.46 17.50
CA VAL A 19 7.24 -5.64 16.71
C VAL A 19 7.21 -5.29 15.23
N ASP A 20 8.03 -6.00 14.46
CA ASP A 20 8.00 -5.92 13.01
C ASP A 20 6.68 -6.53 12.51
N PRO A 21 5.88 -5.80 11.70
CA PRO A 21 4.59 -6.30 11.23
C PRO A 21 4.67 -7.51 10.29
N SER A 22 5.86 -7.89 9.81
CA SER A 22 6.05 -9.14 9.07
C SER A 22 5.99 -10.38 9.96
N GLU A 23 6.25 -10.23 11.27
CA GLU A 23 6.23 -11.34 12.23
C GLU A 23 4.82 -11.90 12.42
N LEU A 24 4.70 -13.21 12.56
CA LEU A 24 3.42 -13.89 12.83
C LEU A 24 3.11 -13.90 14.33
N THR A 25 4.14 -13.93 15.16
CA THR A 25 4.05 -14.05 16.60
C THR A 25 4.98 -13.06 17.28
N CYS A 26 4.59 -12.57 18.45
CA CYS A 26 5.45 -11.70 19.24
C CYS A 26 6.66 -12.50 19.77
N PRO A 27 7.91 -12.07 19.51
CA PRO A 27 9.10 -12.81 19.94
C PRO A 27 9.32 -12.81 21.46
N LYS A 28 8.55 -11.99 22.21
CA LYS A 28 8.66 -11.89 23.67
C LYS A 28 7.61 -12.70 24.42
N CYS A 29 6.42 -12.88 23.86
CA CYS A 29 5.28 -13.46 24.58
C CYS A 29 4.40 -14.37 23.72
N ASP A 30 4.85 -14.70 22.50
CA ASP A 30 4.21 -15.61 21.55
C ASP A 30 2.77 -15.24 21.15
N THR A 31 2.34 -14.02 21.47
CA THR A 31 1.01 -13.52 21.09
C THR A 31 0.91 -13.41 19.57
N ASP A 32 -0.20 -13.90 19.02
CA ASP A 32 -0.52 -13.81 17.60
C ASP A 32 -0.70 -12.35 17.16
N LEU A 33 0.05 -11.95 16.14
CA LEU A 33 0.08 -10.58 15.59
C LEU A 33 -0.71 -10.43 14.29
N HIS A 34 -1.41 -11.47 13.82
CA HIS A 34 -1.95 -11.54 12.47
C HIS A 34 -2.87 -10.38 12.06
N ASN A 35 -3.54 -9.74 13.03
CA ASN A 35 -4.68 -8.85 12.77
C ASN A 35 -4.40 -7.36 13.02
N ALA A 36 -3.14 -6.90 13.17
CA ALA A 36 -2.89 -5.49 13.54
C ALA A 36 -3.06 -4.50 12.37
N LEU A 37 -2.69 -4.88 11.15
CA LEU A 37 -2.70 -4.01 9.96
C LEU A 37 -3.74 -4.42 8.89
N SER A 38 -4.39 -5.57 9.07
CA SER A 38 -5.32 -6.16 8.10
C SER A 38 -6.56 -5.33 7.81
N GLU A 39 -6.86 -4.31 8.63
CA GLU A 39 -7.98 -3.39 8.41
C GLU A 39 -7.58 -2.11 7.65
N GLN A 40 -6.29 -1.87 7.45
CA GLN A 40 -5.77 -0.65 6.83
C GLN A 40 -5.26 -0.91 5.41
N TYR A 41 -5.26 0.12 4.57
CA TYR A 41 -4.55 0.10 3.28
C TYR A 41 -3.16 0.68 3.45
N TYR A 42 -2.16 0.04 2.84
CA TYR A 42 -0.85 0.65 2.71
C TYR A 42 -0.95 1.79 1.69
N GLU A 43 -0.64 3.02 2.09
CA GLU A 43 -0.80 4.20 1.23
C GLU A 43 0.55 4.68 0.67
N ILE A 44 0.61 4.90 -0.64
CA ILE A 44 1.75 5.50 -1.33
C ILE A 44 1.32 6.70 -2.19
N ASP A 45 2.22 7.67 -2.40
CA ASP A 45 1.99 8.86 -3.22
C ASP A 45 3.02 8.94 -4.35
N VAL A 46 2.57 8.66 -5.56
CA VAL A 46 3.36 8.72 -6.80
C VAL A 46 3.08 9.99 -7.61
N ALA A 47 2.30 10.93 -7.07
CA ALA A 47 1.88 12.15 -7.74
C ALA A 47 2.78 13.35 -7.39
N HIS A 48 3.28 13.40 -6.16
CA HIS A 48 3.95 14.57 -5.61
C HIS A 48 5.46 14.43 -5.40
N GLY A 49 6.03 13.22 -5.58
CA GLY A 49 7.46 12.96 -5.37
C GLY A 49 8.37 13.43 -6.51
N GLY A 50 7.81 13.86 -7.64
CA GLY A 50 8.58 14.22 -8.83
C GLY A 50 9.06 13.01 -9.64
N GLN A 51 8.52 11.82 -9.35
CA GLN A 51 8.85 10.57 -10.02
C GLN A 51 8.61 10.66 -11.55
N SER A 52 9.41 9.92 -12.30
CA SER A 52 9.13 9.50 -13.68
C SER A 52 8.03 8.42 -13.70
N ARG A 53 7.63 7.99 -14.90
CA ARG A 53 6.59 6.96 -15.06
C ARG A 53 7.10 5.60 -14.61
N GLU A 54 8.36 5.33 -14.86
CA GLU A 54 9.05 4.09 -14.53
C GLU A 54 9.23 3.99 -13.01
N GLU A 55 9.74 5.05 -12.37
CA GLU A 55 9.87 5.11 -10.91
C GLU A 55 8.51 4.97 -10.20
N ALA A 56 7.45 5.56 -10.75
CA ALA A 56 6.10 5.38 -10.20
C ALA A 56 5.61 3.93 -10.27
N LYS A 57 5.98 3.16 -11.30
CA LYS A 57 5.63 1.74 -11.39
C LYS A 57 6.42 0.91 -10.39
N GLU A 58 7.72 1.16 -10.28
CA GLU A 58 8.59 0.51 -9.29
C GLU A 58 8.06 0.74 -7.87
N GLU A 59 7.70 1.98 -7.52
CA GLU A 59 7.16 2.30 -6.19
C GLU A 59 5.79 1.64 -5.93
N ILE A 60 4.96 1.45 -6.97
CA ILE A 60 3.70 0.68 -6.87
C ILE A 60 3.99 -0.81 -6.61
N GLU A 61 4.97 -1.41 -7.28
CA GLU A 61 5.36 -2.81 -7.06
C GLU A 61 5.95 -3.02 -5.67
N GLU A 62 6.85 -2.13 -5.23
CA GLU A 62 7.41 -2.13 -3.88
C GLU A 62 6.31 -1.95 -2.82
N GLY A 63 5.38 -1.02 -3.07
CA GLY A 63 4.23 -0.80 -2.20
C GLY A 63 3.31 -2.01 -2.10
N LEU A 64 3.07 -2.70 -3.21
CA LEU A 64 2.30 -3.94 -3.22
C LEU A 64 2.97 -5.05 -2.39
N ASN A 65 4.27 -5.25 -2.60
CA ASN A 65 5.04 -6.26 -1.85
C ASN A 65 5.05 -5.93 -0.35
N THR A 66 5.18 -4.64 0.00
CA THR A 66 5.13 -4.16 1.37
C THR A 66 3.75 -4.40 2.00
N ALA A 67 2.69 -4.06 1.27
CA ALA A 67 1.31 -4.28 1.72
C ALA A 67 1.02 -5.77 2.00
N LEU A 68 1.52 -6.66 1.13
CA LEU A 68 1.38 -8.11 1.30
C LEU A 68 2.22 -8.64 2.47
N LEU A 69 3.48 -8.24 2.56
CA LEU A 69 4.40 -8.66 3.62
C LEU A 69 3.86 -8.30 5.01
N TYR A 70 3.30 -7.11 5.14
CA TYR A 70 2.77 -6.57 6.39
C TYR A 70 1.25 -6.77 6.55
N ARG A 71 0.63 -7.57 5.67
CA ARG A 71 -0.76 -8.02 5.77
C ARG A 71 -1.74 -6.85 5.89
N PHE A 72 -1.50 -5.78 5.15
CA PHE A 72 -2.50 -4.74 4.93
C PHE A 72 -3.69 -5.32 4.18
N LYS A 73 -4.86 -4.70 4.33
CA LYS A 73 -6.08 -5.02 3.56
C LYS A 73 -5.87 -4.92 2.04
N GLY A 74 -4.93 -4.07 1.65
CA GLY A 74 -4.65 -3.76 0.26
C GLY A 74 -3.64 -2.62 0.11
N LEU A 75 -3.52 -2.15 -1.12
CA LEU A 75 -2.67 -1.02 -1.51
C LEU A 75 -3.54 0.15 -1.98
N LYS A 76 -3.35 1.33 -1.41
CA LYS A 76 -3.91 2.59 -1.91
C LYS A 76 -2.80 3.42 -2.54
N VAL A 77 -3.02 3.86 -3.77
CA VAL A 77 -2.04 4.66 -4.52
C VAL A 77 -2.66 6.00 -4.87
N ILE A 78 -2.04 7.08 -4.39
CA ILE A 78 -2.34 8.45 -4.77
C ILE A 78 -1.50 8.79 -6.01
N HIS A 79 -2.15 8.92 -7.16
CA HIS A 79 -1.51 9.22 -8.45
C HIS A 79 -1.95 10.58 -9.04
N GLY A 80 -2.86 11.26 -8.36
CA GLY A 80 -3.30 12.63 -8.66
C GLY A 80 -4.46 12.68 -9.65
N TYR A 81 -5.06 13.86 -9.80
CA TYR A 81 -6.29 14.04 -10.62
C TYR A 81 -6.06 13.92 -12.14
N GLY A 82 -4.82 13.88 -12.59
CA GLY A 82 -4.45 13.75 -14.00
C GLY A 82 -4.93 14.91 -14.89
N SER A 83 -4.21 16.04 -14.92
CA SER A 83 -4.54 17.12 -15.87
C SER A 83 -4.03 16.77 -17.27
N SER A 84 -4.91 16.82 -18.28
CA SER A 84 -4.69 16.36 -19.67
C SER A 84 -3.55 17.05 -20.44
N ARG A 85 -2.93 18.09 -19.89
CA ARG A 85 -1.85 18.87 -20.52
C ARG A 85 -0.51 18.85 -19.79
N SER A 86 -0.38 18.08 -18.70
CA SER A 86 0.86 18.06 -17.91
C SER A 86 1.53 16.67 -17.90
N LYS A 87 2.84 16.63 -17.67
CA LYS A 87 3.58 15.38 -17.41
C LYS A 87 2.94 14.56 -16.28
N ARG A 88 2.40 15.25 -15.26
CA ARG A 88 1.63 14.65 -14.14
C ARG A 88 0.35 13.96 -14.59
N GLY A 89 -0.29 14.47 -15.65
CA GLY A 89 -1.43 13.84 -16.31
C GLY A 89 -1.18 12.42 -16.80
N VAL A 90 0.03 12.18 -17.30
CA VAL A 90 0.36 10.87 -17.85
C VAL A 90 0.69 9.85 -16.77
N ILE A 91 1.34 10.29 -15.68
CA ILE A 91 1.61 9.42 -14.52
C ILE A 91 0.30 8.92 -13.91
N ALA A 92 -0.69 9.79 -13.69
CA ALA A 92 -2.00 9.38 -13.16
C ALA A 92 -2.65 8.26 -13.99
N ARG A 93 -2.68 8.43 -15.32
CA ARG A 93 -3.26 7.44 -16.23
C ARG A 93 -2.48 6.13 -16.24
N GLU A 94 -1.15 6.20 -16.30
CA GLU A 94 -0.31 5.01 -16.39
C GLU A 94 -0.26 4.23 -15.07
N ALA A 95 -0.20 4.93 -13.93
CA ALA A 95 -0.29 4.31 -12.61
C ALA A 95 -1.62 3.57 -12.43
N SER A 96 -2.76 4.24 -12.70
CA SER A 96 -4.08 3.62 -12.61
C SER A 96 -4.21 2.40 -13.54
N TYR A 97 -3.74 2.50 -14.79
CA TYR A 97 -3.75 1.37 -15.72
C TYR A 97 -2.89 0.21 -15.24
N PHE A 98 -1.68 0.50 -14.76
CA PHE A 98 -0.76 -0.50 -14.26
C PHE A 98 -1.31 -1.24 -13.03
N MET A 99 -1.88 -0.52 -12.07
CA MET A 99 -2.58 -1.11 -10.93
C MET A 99 -3.72 -2.02 -11.36
N LYS A 100 -4.54 -1.59 -12.33
CA LYS A 100 -5.63 -2.40 -12.87
C LYS A 100 -5.11 -3.71 -13.48
N THR A 101 -3.99 -3.66 -14.20
CA THR A 101 -3.35 -4.86 -14.77
C THR A 101 -2.86 -5.80 -13.68
N ILE A 102 -2.16 -5.29 -12.66
CA ILE A 102 -1.70 -6.10 -11.52
C ILE A 102 -2.88 -6.78 -10.83
N ALA A 103 -3.92 -6.02 -10.50
CA ALA A 103 -5.10 -6.52 -9.82
C ALA A 103 -5.78 -7.63 -10.63
N ALA A 104 -5.98 -7.42 -11.94
CA ALA A 104 -6.55 -8.43 -12.82
C ALA A 104 -5.71 -9.72 -12.89
N VAL A 105 -4.38 -9.60 -12.98
CA VAL A 105 -3.46 -10.76 -13.04
C VAL A 105 -3.46 -11.54 -11.72
N LYS A 106 -3.51 -10.85 -10.58
CA LYS A 106 -3.49 -11.48 -9.25
C LYS A 106 -4.88 -11.87 -8.74
N GLY A 107 -5.94 -11.49 -9.44
CA GLY A 107 -7.32 -11.69 -8.99
C GLY A 107 -7.68 -10.82 -7.79
N TYR A 108 -7.17 -9.60 -7.69
CA TYR A 108 -7.52 -8.66 -6.62
C TYR A 108 -8.64 -7.71 -7.04
N GLY A 109 -9.35 -7.16 -6.05
CA GLY A 109 -10.30 -6.07 -6.28
C GLY A 109 -9.56 -4.82 -6.76
N PHE A 110 -10.21 -4.03 -7.63
CA PHE A 110 -9.67 -2.76 -8.09
C PHE A 110 -10.77 -1.71 -8.16
N THR A 111 -10.62 -0.64 -7.36
CA THR A 111 -11.61 0.42 -7.27
C THR A 111 -10.96 1.80 -7.23
N GLN A 112 -11.70 2.83 -7.63
CA GLN A 112 -11.31 4.21 -7.35
C GLN A 112 -11.68 4.54 -5.89
N ASP A 113 -10.81 5.25 -5.18
CA ASP A 113 -11.13 5.72 -3.84
C ASP A 113 -12.33 6.68 -3.88
N GLY A 114 -13.36 6.40 -3.08
CA GLY A 114 -14.59 7.18 -3.01
C GLY A 114 -14.41 8.58 -2.41
N LEU A 115 -13.35 8.82 -1.62
CA LEU A 115 -13.03 10.10 -1.00
C LEU A 115 -11.96 10.88 -1.79
N ASN A 116 -11.07 10.17 -2.50
CA ASN A 116 -10.01 10.78 -3.30
C ASN A 116 -10.02 10.28 -4.75
N ARG A 117 -10.59 11.09 -5.66
CA ARG A 117 -10.63 10.77 -7.09
C ARG A 117 -9.24 10.63 -7.74
N GLY A 118 -8.20 11.19 -7.12
CA GLY A 118 -6.81 11.04 -7.53
C GLY A 118 -6.12 9.80 -6.95
N ALA A 119 -6.86 8.87 -6.35
CA ALA A 119 -6.34 7.64 -5.79
C ALA A 119 -7.14 6.41 -6.26
N HIS A 120 -6.47 5.26 -6.31
CA HIS A 120 -7.11 3.96 -6.54
C HIS A 120 -6.63 2.95 -5.51
N ILE A 121 -7.41 1.90 -5.34
CA ILE A 121 -7.22 0.86 -4.35
C ILE A 121 -7.13 -0.49 -5.04
N ILE A 122 -6.17 -1.30 -4.62
CA ILE A 122 -6.13 -2.75 -4.85
C ILE A 122 -6.53 -3.42 -3.54
N ASP A 123 -7.63 -4.18 -3.56
CA ASP A 123 -8.15 -4.94 -2.42
C ASP A 123 -7.69 -6.39 -2.47
N PHE A 124 -7.04 -6.89 -1.42
CA PHE A 124 -6.56 -8.28 -1.38
C PHE A 124 -7.64 -9.27 -0.95
N GLU A 125 -8.64 -8.79 -0.20
CA GLU A 125 -9.82 -9.56 0.16
C GLU A 125 -10.89 -9.41 -0.93
N GLN A 126 -11.45 -10.54 -1.37
CA GLN A 126 -12.56 -10.60 -2.32
C GLN A 126 -13.90 -10.69 -1.59
#